data_AF-A0A0N4UDF4-F1
#
_entry.id   AF-A0A0N4UDF4-F1
#
_cell.length_a   1.000
_cell.length_b   1.000
_cell.length_c   1.000
_cell.angle_alpha   90.00
_cell.angle_beta   90.00
_cell.angle_gamma   90.00
#
_symmetry.space_group_name_H-M   'P 1'
#
loop_
_entity.id
_entity.type
_entity.pdbx_description
1 polymer ?
#
loop_
_entity_poly.entity_id
_entity_poly.type
_entity_poly.pdbx_seq_one_letter_code
_entity_poly.pdbx_strand_id
1 'polypeptide(L)'
;EECYYAWSERGNPQTCTKSSDCDTKGAICVYSVMNQQHICCQNKENAILPKCPIGEIITNLSLLLCNPGNHVENDQCPQGSECLKSETNFTQNAEQPNYICCKI
;
A
#
# COMPACT_ATOMS: atom_id res chain seq x y z
N GLU A 1 10.46 -3.72 -5.58
CA GLU A 1 10.83 -2.70 -4.57
C GLU A 1 10.90 -3.37 -3.19
N GLU A 2 11.68 -2.84 -2.24
CA GLU A 2 11.77 -3.43 -0.89
C GLU A 2 10.48 -3.24 -0.09
N CYS A 3 9.91 -2.04 -0.23
CA CYS A 3 8.59 -1.68 0.28
C CYS A 3 7.58 -1.85 -0.86
N TYR A 4 6.48 -2.57 -0.63
CA TYR A 4 5.54 -3.00 -1.68
C TYR A 4 4.95 -1.86 -2.55
N TYR A 5 4.99 -0.63 -2.06
CA TYR A 5 4.33 0.52 -2.68
C TYR A 5 5.30 1.61 -3.13
N ALA A 6 5.00 2.19 -4.29
CA ALA A 6 5.76 3.29 -4.87
C ALA A 6 5.80 4.54 -3.98
N TRP A 7 4.79 4.76 -3.12
CA TRP A 7 4.77 5.84 -2.12
C TRP A 7 5.57 5.52 -0.86
N SER A 8 6.14 4.33 -0.74
CA SER A 8 6.88 3.88 0.44
C SER A 8 8.39 3.79 0.18
N GLU A 9 9.17 3.99 1.23
CA GLU A 9 10.62 3.85 1.25
C GLU A 9 11.08 3.25 2.59
N ARG A 10 12.35 2.83 2.64
CA ARG A 10 12.92 2.21 3.83
C ARG A 10 13.03 3.23 4.98
N GLY A 11 12.41 2.92 6.10
CA GLY A 11 12.42 3.73 7.31
C GLY A 11 13.48 3.29 8.33
N ASN A 12 13.45 3.93 9.50
CA ASN A 12 14.28 3.60 10.65
C ASN A 12 13.46 3.00 11.80
N PRO A 13 14.02 2.07 12.59
CA PRO A 13 15.18 1.24 12.26
C PRO A 13 15.02 0.47 10.94
N GLN A 14 16.14 0.06 10.35
CA GLN A 14 16.17 -0.61 9.05
C GLN A 14 15.51 -2.01 9.05
N THR A 15 15.32 -2.59 10.23
CA THR A 15 14.67 -3.89 10.49
C THR A 15 13.68 -3.75 11.62
N CYS A 16 12.67 -4.62 11.64
CA CYS A 16 11.61 -4.61 12.65
C CYS A 16 11.07 -6.03 12.88
N THR A 17 10.30 -6.21 13.95
CA THR A 17 9.49 -7.43 14.17
C THR A 17 8.00 -7.13 14.11
N LYS A 18 7.62 -5.89 14.41
CA LYS A 18 6.25 -5.35 14.37
C LYS A 18 6.30 -3.87 13.99
N SER A 19 5.20 -3.34 13.48
CA SER A 19 5.13 -1.93 13.03
C SER A 19 5.42 -0.91 14.13
N SER A 20 5.22 -1.26 15.41
CA SER A 20 5.56 -0.37 16.53
C SER A 20 7.05 -0.30 16.85
N ASP A 21 7.89 -1.13 16.22
CA ASP A 21 9.35 -1.02 16.33
C ASP A 21 9.90 0.10 15.41
N CYS A 22 9.10 0.59 14.46
CA CYS A 22 9.48 1.64 13.53
C CYS A 22 9.37 3.03 14.17
N ASP A 23 10.39 3.87 14.02
CA ASP A 23 10.44 5.21 14.62
C ASP A 23 9.41 6.17 13.99
N THR A 24 9.11 5.96 12.71
CA THR A 24 8.24 6.83 11.93
C THR A 24 6.77 6.47 12.10
N LYS A 25 5.95 7.45 12.50
CA LYS A 25 4.50 7.27 12.58
C LYS A 25 3.91 6.93 11.21
N GLY A 26 3.14 5.85 11.16
CA GLY A 26 2.55 5.34 9.92
C GLY A 26 3.48 4.42 9.11
N ALA A 27 4.70 4.16 9.59
CA ALA A 27 5.52 3.10 9.03
C ALA A 27 4.91 1.73 9.36
N ILE A 28 5.06 0.82 8.41
CA ILE A 28 4.60 -0.57 8.52
C ILE A 28 5.81 -1.50 8.49
N CYS A 29 5.77 -2.53 9.32
CA CYS A 29 6.75 -3.59 9.28
C CYS A 29 6.33 -4.62 8.23
N VAL A 30 7.09 -4.73 7.15
CA VAL A 30 6.79 -5.64 6.02
C VAL A 30 7.93 -6.60 5.79
N TYR A 31 7.62 -7.78 5.28
CA TYR A 31 8.64 -8.75 4.90
C TYR A 31 9.23 -8.41 3.53
N SER A 32 10.48 -7.98 3.52
CA SER A 32 11.23 -7.75 2.28
C SER A 32 11.73 -9.08 1.72
N VAL A 33 11.13 -9.54 0.62
CA VAL A 33 11.58 -10.77 -0.07
C VAL A 33 13.04 -10.64 -0.53
N MET A 34 13.46 -9.44 -0.95
CA MET A 34 14.82 -9.19 -1.43
C MET A 34 15.87 -9.33 -0.32
N ASN A 35 15.54 -8.96 0.92
CA ASN A 35 16.45 -9.06 2.07
C ASN A 35 16.19 -10.28 2.98
N GLN A 36 15.14 -11.06 2.69
CA GLN A 36 14.66 -12.17 3.52
C GLN A 36 14.47 -11.81 5.01
N GLN A 37 14.02 -10.58 5.27
CA GLN A 37 13.82 -10.07 6.62
C GLN A 37 12.70 -9.02 6.66
N HIS A 38 12.19 -8.77 7.86
CA HIS A 38 11.25 -7.70 8.12
C HIS A 38 11.95 -6.34 8.18
N ILE A 39 11.41 -5.37 7.45
CA ILE A 39 11.94 -4.00 7.35
C ILE A 39 10.83 -2.98 7.64
N CYS A 40 11.22 -1.82 8.17
CA CYS A 40 10.31 -0.68 8.28
C CYS A 40 10.15 -0.01 6.93
N CYS A 41 8.91 0.16 6.50
CA CYS A 41 8.54 0.92 5.32
C CYS A 41 7.68 2.10 5.73
N GLN A 42 8.16 3.30 5.43
CA GLN A 42 7.49 4.56 5.71
C GLN A 42 7.06 5.25 4.41
N ASN A 43 6.14 6.19 4.50
CA ASN A 43 5.78 7.01 3.35
C ASN A 43 6.94 7.93 2.97
N LYS A 44 7.21 8.09 1.67
CA LYS A 44 8.14 9.11 1.16
C LYS A 44 7.63 10.50 1.55
N GLU A 45 8.53 11.42 1.85
CA GLU A 45 8.21 12.78 2.33
C GLU A 45 7.21 13.53 1.43
N ASN A 46 7.26 13.30 0.12
CA ASN A 46 6.40 13.95 -0.88
C ASN A 46 5.42 13.01 -1.59
N ALA A 47 5.17 11.82 -1.02
CA ALA A 47 4.22 10.90 -1.63
C ALA A 47 2.77 11.34 -1.39
N ILE A 48 1.96 11.24 -2.44
CA ILE A 48 0.50 11.34 -2.34
C ILE A 48 -0.02 9.95 -1.97
N LEU A 49 -0.77 9.86 -0.88
CA LEU A 49 -1.37 8.60 -0.45
C LEU A 49 -2.75 8.40 -1.10
N PRO A 50 -3.12 7.14 -1.42
CA PRO A 50 -4.45 6.82 -1.92
C PRO A 50 -5.55 7.12 -0.90
N LYS A 51 -6.75 7.39 -1.40
CA LYS A 51 -7.95 7.61 -0.58
C LYS A 51 -9.17 6.97 -1.23
N CYS A 52 -9.95 6.27 -0.42
CA CYS A 52 -11.24 5.74 -0.87
C CYS A 52 -12.28 6.86 -1.02
N PRO A 53 -13.24 6.72 -1.95
CA PRO A 53 -14.36 7.66 -2.08
C PRO A 53 -15.22 7.71 -0.80
N ILE A 54 -15.95 8.82 -0.62
CA ILE A 54 -16.74 9.12 0.60
C ILE A 54 -17.57 7.92 1.07
N GLY A 55 -17.39 7.55 2.35
CA GLY A 55 -18.11 6.47 3.02
C GLY A 55 -17.27 5.21 3.22
N GLU A 56 -16.23 5.06 2.42
CA GLU A 56 -15.43 3.85 2.34
C GLU A 56 -14.14 3.98 3.16
N ILE A 57 -13.65 2.85 3.69
CA ILE A 57 -12.39 2.80 4.46
C ILE A 57 -11.37 1.97 3.69
N ILE A 58 -10.12 2.45 3.64
CA ILE A 58 -9.01 1.67 3.09
C ILE A 58 -8.91 0.34 3.84
N THR A 59 -9.10 -0.79 3.14
CA THR A 59 -8.73 -2.09 3.69
C THR A 59 -7.23 -2.21 3.77
N ASN A 60 -6.74 -2.75 4.89
CA ASN A 60 -5.35 -3.13 5.18
C ASN A 60 -4.34 -2.68 4.11
N LEU A 61 -3.49 -1.71 4.46
CA LEU A 61 -2.52 -1.09 3.56
C LEU A 61 -1.80 -2.10 2.65
N SER A 62 -1.57 -3.34 3.09
CA SER A 62 -0.94 -4.45 2.33
C SER A 62 -1.72 -4.98 1.12
N LEU A 63 -3.01 -4.66 0.94
CA LEU A 63 -3.85 -5.11 -0.19
C LEU A 63 -4.52 -3.94 -0.90
N LEU A 64 -3.86 -2.78 -0.87
CA LEU A 64 -4.49 -1.53 -1.24
C LEU A 64 -4.76 -1.39 -2.74
N LEU A 65 -3.99 -2.03 -3.60
CA LEU A 65 -3.99 -1.75 -5.04
C LEU A 65 -4.78 -2.79 -5.82
N CYS A 66 -5.45 -2.35 -6.88
CA CYS A 66 -6.18 -3.24 -7.77
C CYS A 66 -6.21 -2.69 -9.20
N ASN A 67 -6.49 -3.54 -10.18
CA ASN A 67 -6.64 -3.13 -11.58
C ASN A 67 -8.00 -3.59 -12.14
N PRO A 68 -8.93 -2.69 -12.46
CA PRO A 68 -10.25 -3.06 -12.99
C PRO A 68 -10.21 -3.62 -14.41
N GLY A 69 -9.12 -3.39 -15.17
CA GLY A 69 -9.02 -3.78 -16.59
C GLY A 69 -8.27 -5.09 -16.84
N ASN A 70 -7.61 -5.67 -15.84
CA ASN A 70 -6.81 -6.88 -16.02
C ASN A 70 -7.60 -8.12 -15.55
N HIS A 71 -8.40 -8.66 -16.45
CA HIS A 71 -9.38 -9.74 -16.19
C HIS A 71 -8.78 -11.15 -15.99
N VAL A 72 -7.46 -11.34 -16.10
CA VAL A 72 -6.86 -12.70 -16.14
C VAL A 72 -6.39 -13.19 -14.77
N GLU A 73 -6.09 -12.28 -13.85
CA GLU A 73 -5.68 -12.58 -12.47
C GLU A 73 -6.25 -11.53 -11.52
N ASN A 74 -7.56 -11.20 -11.62
CA ASN A 74 -8.23 -10.15 -10.84
C ASN A 74 -7.50 -9.95 -9.50
N ASP A 75 -6.83 -8.82 -9.32
CA ASP A 75 -6.43 -8.34 -8.00
C ASP A 75 -7.73 -8.16 -7.23
N GLN A 76 -8.22 -9.27 -6.68
CA GLN A 76 -9.50 -9.34 -6.03
C GLN A 76 -9.29 -8.66 -4.70
N CYS A 77 -9.92 -7.50 -4.58
CA CYS A 77 -10.11 -6.89 -3.30
C CYS A 77 -10.70 -7.95 -2.34
N PRO A 78 -10.25 -7.96 -1.07
CA PRO A 78 -10.72 -8.94 -0.11
C PRO A 78 -12.24 -8.88 0.02
N GLN A 79 -12.85 -9.98 0.45
CA GLN A 79 -14.31 -10.04 0.62
C GLN A 79 -14.82 -8.85 1.45
N GLY A 80 -15.86 -8.18 0.95
CA GLY A 80 -16.40 -6.96 1.54
C GLY A 80 -15.64 -5.69 1.12
N SER A 81 -14.85 -5.75 0.03
CA SER A 81 -14.18 -4.58 -0.55
C SER A 81 -14.37 -4.55 -2.06
N GLU A 82 -14.41 -3.34 -2.61
CA GLU A 82 -14.56 -3.08 -4.05
C GLU A 82 -13.33 -2.37 -4.60
N CYS A 83 -12.96 -2.68 -5.84
CA CYS A 83 -11.88 -2.00 -6.55
C CYS A 83 -12.40 -0.66 -7.10
N LEU A 84 -12.14 0.41 -6.35
CA LEU A 84 -12.63 1.75 -6.66
C LEU A 84 -11.48 2.65 -7.11
N LYS A 85 -11.80 3.63 -7.94
CA LYS A 85 -10.84 4.68 -8.29
C LYS A 85 -10.52 5.49 -7.04
N SER A 86 -9.24 5.71 -6.74
CA SER A 86 -8.84 6.54 -5.61
C SER A 86 -9.25 8.00 -5.86
N GLU A 87 -9.71 8.70 -4.82
CA GLU A 87 -10.03 10.13 -4.88
C GLU A 87 -8.78 10.96 -5.14
N THR A 88 -7.64 10.52 -4.61
CA THR A 88 -6.34 11.15 -4.84
C THR A 88 -5.63 10.48 -6.00
N ASN A 89 -4.84 11.26 -6.75
CA ASN A 89 -3.88 10.71 -7.70
C ASN A 89 -2.60 10.35 -6.94
N PHE A 90 -2.58 9.18 -6.32
CA PHE A 90 -1.51 8.77 -5.43
C PHE A 90 -0.20 8.48 -6.19
N THR A 91 0.92 8.49 -5.47
CA THR A 91 2.24 8.23 -6.05
C THR A 91 2.33 6.76 -6.44
N GLN A 92 2.24 6.47 -7.74
CA GLN A 92 2.15 5.12 -8.28
C GLN A 92 3.30 4.81 -9.24
N ASN A 93 3.51 3.52 -9.53
CA ASN A 93 4.42 3.12 -10.61
C ASN A 93 3.81 3.45 -11.98
N ALA A 94 4.64 3.61 -13.01
CA ALA A 94 4.20 4.11 -14.33
C ALA A 94 3.07 3.30 -14.98
N GLU A 95 3.03 2.00 -14.73
CA GLU A 95 2.05 1.06 -15.29
C GLU A 95 0.86 0.80 -14.35
N GLN A 96 0.91 1.36 -13.14
CA GLN A 96 -0.08 1.08 -12.12
C GLN A 96 -1.32 1.97 -12.31
N PRO A 97 -2.53 1.41 -12.33
CA PRO A 97 -3.74 2.20 -12.41
C PRO A 97 -4.05 2.89 -11.08
N ASN A 98 -4.73 4.03 -11.13
CA ASN A 98 -5.11 4.82 -9.96
C ASN A 98 -6.37 4.24 -9.26
N TYR A 99 -6.30 2.96 -8.88
CA TYR A 99 -7.39 2.20 -8.27
C TYR A 99 -6.90 1.47 -7.03
N ILE A 100 -7.81 1.38 -6.06
CA ILE A 100 -7.55 0.81 -4.75
C ILE A 100 -8.73 -0.01 -4.22
N CYS A 101 -8.45 -0.93 -3.31
CA CYS A 101 -9.45 -1.71 -2.60
C CYS A 101 -10.02 -0.94 -1.41
N CYS A 102 -11.33 -0.71 -1.46
CA CYS A 102 -12.09 0.06 -0.49
C CYS A 102 -13.19 -0.78 0.13
N LYS A 103 -13.34 -0.70 1.46
CA LYS A 103 -14.33 -1.49 2.20
C LYS A 103 -15.71 -0.83 2.15
N ILE A 104 -16.68 -1.58 1.63
CA ILE A 104 -18.12 -1.24 1.56
C ILE A 104 -18.85 -1.46 2.89
#